data_AF-A0A7C7S6J3-F1
#
_entry.id   AF-A0A7C7S6J3-F1
#
_cell.length_a   1.000
_cell.length_b   1.000
_cell.length_c   1.000
_cell.angle_alpha   90.00
_cell.angle_beta   90.00
_cell.angle_gamma   90.00
#
_symmetry.space_group_name_H-M   'P 1'
#
loop_
_entity.id
_entity.type
_entity.pdbx_description
1 polymer ?
#
loop_
_entity_poly.entity_id
_entity_poly.type
_entity_poly.pdbx_seq_one_letter_code
_entity_poly.pdbx_strand_id
1 'polypeptide(L)'
;MRYEFSYYQVDVRSPHGLAMALVDFYRVRGYRQWKVTGTDDNGVVQAESRRNGRRVSIFVWPATLLGISAKEVKIVYQEEDARPWR
;
A
#
# COMPACT_ATOMS: atom_id res chain seq x y z
N MET A 1 3.57 6.15 -15.45
CA MET A 1 3.90 4.70 -15.53
C MET A 1 3.18 3.93 -14.42
N ARG A 2 2.73 2.69 -14.64
CA ARG A 2 2.06 1.87 -13.61
C ARG A 2 2.84 0.60 -13.34
N TYR A 3 3.15 0.33 -12.06
CA TYR A 3 3.79 -0.89 -11.61
C TYR A 3 2.91 -1.62 -10.61
N GLU A 4 2.91 -2.95 -10.68
CA GLU A 4 2.10 -3.80 -9.82
C GLU A 4 2.96 -4.94 -9.24
N PHE A 5 2.80 -5.21 -7.96
CA PHE A 5 3.43 -6.32 -7.27
C PHE A 5 2.41 -6.99 -6.34
N SER A 6 2.40 -8.33 -6.32
CA SER A 6 1.52 -9.11 -5.46
C SER A 6 2.28 -10.21 -4.75
N TYR A 7 1.93 -10.46 -3.48
CA TYR A 7 2.52 -11.50 -2.66
C TYR A 7 1.55 -11.97 -1.56
N TYR A 8 1.84 -13.12 -0.96
CA TYR A 8 1.10 -13.63 0.19
C TYR A 8 1.89 -13.41 1.48
N GLN A 9 1.19 -13.06 2.56
CA GLN A 9 1.81 -12.87 3.87
C GLN A 9 0.99 -13.56 4.96
N VAL A 10 1.67 -14.37 5.78
CA VAL A 10 1.13 -14.90 7.04
C VAL A 10 1.45 -13.87 8.13
N ASP A 11 0.41 -13.29 8.73
CA ASP A 11 0.53 -12.22 9.72
C ASP A 11 -0.69 -12.21 10.64
N VAL A 12 -0.55 -11.81 11.91
CA VAL A 12 -1.64 -11.80 12.90
C VAL A 12 -2.56 -10.58 12.81
N ARG A 13 -2.15 -9.51 12.11
CA ARG A 13 -2.94 -8.28 11.98
C ARG A 13 -4.21 -8.53 11.17
N SER A 14 -5.20 -7.66 11.31
CA SER A 14 -6.30 -7.59 10.34
C SER A 14 -5.77 -7.16 8.95
N PRO A 15 -6.50 -7.40 7.85
CA PRO A 15 -6.13 -6.89 6.54
C PRO A 15 -5.86 -5.38 6.53
N HIS A 16 -6.75 -4.59 7.14
CA HIS A 16 -6.57 -3.15 7.34
C HIS A 16 -5.31 -2.81 8.15
N GLY A 17 -5.08 -3.51 9.26
CA GLY A 17 -3.89 -3.30 10.10
C GLY A 17 -2.58 -3.61 9.36
N LEU A 18 -2.57 -4.64 8.50
CA LEU A 18 -1.43 -4.94 7.64
C LEU A 18 -1.25 -3.86 6.56
N ALA A 19 -2.32 -3.42 5.90
CA ALA A 19 -2.26 -2.37 4.89
C ALA A 19 -1.66 -1.06 5.44
N MET A 20 -2.09 -0.65 6.64
CA MET A 20 -1.53 0.51 7.35
C MET A 20 -0.06 0.33 7.71
N ALA A 21 0.33 -0.83 8.25
CA ALA A 21 1.72 -1.12 8.59
C ALA A 21 2.64 -1.07 7.36
N LEU A 22 2.17 -1.53 6.20
CA LEU A 22 2.90 -1.44 4.94
C LEU A 22 3.07 0.00 4.49
N VAL A 23 2.05 0.85 4.61
CA VAL A 23 2.20 2.29 4.32
C VAL A 23 3.17 2.97 5.28
N ASP A 24 3.12 2.68 6.58
CA ASP A 24 4.05 3.24 7.55
C ASP A 24 5.50 2.80 7.29
N PHE A 25 5.72 1.58 6.76
CA PHE A 25 7.04 1.16 6.29
C PHE A 25 7.60 2.06 5.19
N TYR A 26 6.76 2.53 4.25
CA TYR A 26 7.18 3.55 3.28
C TYR A 26 7.57 4.86 3.98
N ARG A 27 6.87 5.27 5.05
CA ARG A 27 7.20 6.50 5.81
C ARG A 27 8.54 6.41 6.55
N VAL A 28 8.89 5.23 7.07
CA VAL A 28 10.14 5.00 7.83
C VAL A 28 11.38 4.91 6.92
N ARG A 29 11.26 4.35 5.71
CA ARG A 29 12.38 4.20 4.75
C ARG A 29 12.85 5.51 4.07
N GLY A 30 12.73 6.66 4.75
CA GLY A 30 13.18 7.95 4.24
C GLY A 30 12.13 8.73 3.45
N TYR A 31 10.92 8.20 3.31
CA TYR A 31 9.82 8.86 2.62
C TYR A 31 8.77 9.39 3.61
N ARG A 32 9.17 10.19 4.60
CA ARG A 32 8.24 10.92 5.51
C ARG A 32 7.20 11.80 4.79
N GLN A 33 7.33 11.93 3.48
CA GLN A 33 6.50 12.70 2.57
C GLN A 33 5.25 11.95 2.08
N TRP A 34 5.02 10.67 2.42
CA TRP A 34 3.75 10.01 2.06
C TRP A 34 2.62 10.41 3.01
N LYS A 35 1.49 10.85 2.45
CA LYS A 35 0.24 11.16 3.13
C LYS A 35 -0.77 10.06 2.79
N VAL A 36 -1.39 9.44 3.79
CA VAL A 36 -2.55 8.57 3.57
C VAL A 36 -3.70 9.44 3.06
N THR A 37 -4.26 9.08 1.90
CA THR A 37 -5.34 9.82 1.23
C THR A 37 -6.66 9.09 1.24
N GLY A 38 -6.66 7.78 1.51
CA GLY A 38 -7.88 6.98 1.64
C GLY A 38 -7.60 5.67 2.35
N THR A 39 -8.58 5.22 3.14
CA THR A 39 -8.58 3.91 3.80
C THR A 39 -9.99 3.35 3.77
N ASP A 40 -10.14 2.05 3.56
CA ASP A 40 -11.39 1.35 3.83
C ASP A 40 -11.19 0.21 4.84
N ASP A 41 -12.31 -0.28 5.38
CA ASP A 41 -12.32 -1.40 6.34
C ASP A 41 -12.00 -2.74 5.68
N ASN A 42 -11.93 -2.78 4.35
CA ASN A 42 -11.66 -3.98 3.54
C ASN A 42 -10.17 -4.17 3.23
N GLY A 43 -9.28 -3.41 3.87
CA GLY A 43 -7.84 -3.56 3.70
C GLY A 43 -7.27 -2.78 2.51
N VAL A 44 -8.00 -1.80 1.99
CA VAL A 44 -7.48 -0.86 0.99
C VAL A 44 -6.94 0.38 1.68
N VAL A 45 -5.68 0.71 1.39
CA VAL A 45 -5.04 1.94 1.85
C VAL A 45 -4.37 2.63 0.66
N GLN A 46 -4.65 3.90 0.48
CA GLN A 46 -4.06 4.74 -0.54
C GLN A 46 -3.17 5.80 0.11
N ALA A 47 -1.98 6.01 -0.45
CA ALA A 47 -1.08 7.04 -0.02
C ALA A 47 -0.47 7.78 -1.21
N GLU A 48 -0.21 9.07 -1.02
CA GLU A 48 0.36 9.96 -2.03
C GLU A 48 1.64 10.62 -1.51
N SER A 49 2.67 10.64 -2.34
CA SER A 49 3.95 11.31 -2.10
C SER A 49 3.80 12.82 -2.26
N ARG A 50 4.03 13.58 -1.20
CA ARG A 50 4.05 15.05 -1.22
C ARG A 50 5.10 15.66 -2.14
N ARG A 51 6.15 14.91 -2.52
CA ARG A 51 7.25 15.44 -3.33
C ARG A 51 6.90 15.55 -4.81
N ASN A 52 6.17 14.56 -5.32
CA ASN A 52 6.03 14.34 -6.75
C ASN A 52 4.66 13.78 -7.14
N GLY A 53 3.68 13.76 -6.24
CA GLY A 53 2.33 13.29 -6.53
C GLY A 53 2.23 11.80 -6.83
N ARG A 54 3.31 11.03 -6.68
CA ARG A 54 3.27 9.57 -6.88
C ARG A 54 2.25 8.97 -5.92
N ARG A 55 1.40 8.08 -6.41
CA ARG A 55 0.41 7.37 -5.60
C ARG A 55 0.77 5.90 -5.47
N VAL A 56 0.52 5.37 -4.28
CA VAL A 56 0.58 3.94 -4.00
C VAL A 56 -0.77 3.51 -3.42
N SER A 57 -1.31 2.44 -3.96
CA SER A 57 -2.52 1.80 -3.45
C SER A 57 -2.14 0.39 -2.98
N ILE A 58 -2.40 0.10 -1.72
CA ILE A 58 -2.19 -1.20 -1.10
C ILE A 58 -3.55 -1.82 -0.88
N PHE A 59 -3.71 -3.04 -1.35
CA PHE A 59 -4.90 -3.84 -1.16
C PHE A 59 -4.52 -5.10 -0.41
N VAL A 60 -5.22 -5.41 0.67
CA VAL A 60 -4.98 -6.58 1.49
C VAL A 60 -6.29 -7.32 1.66
N TRP A 61 -6.34 -8.57 1.19
CA TRP A 61 -7.52 -9.43 1.33
C TRP A 61 -7.20 -10.67 2.17
N PRO A 62 -8.17 -11.18 2.94
CA PRO A 62 -8.04 -12.49 3.57
C PRO A 62 -7.78 -13.58 2.51
N ALA A 63 -6.86 -14.50 2.78
CA ALA A 63 -6.56 -15.63 1.91
C ALA A 63 -6.23 -16.88 2.73
N THR A 64 -6.18 -18.04 2.07
CA THR A 64 -5.69 -19.30 2.66
C THR A 64 -4.55 -19.82 1.81
N LEU A 65 -3.37 -19.99 2.41
CA LEU A 65 -2.19 -20.52 1.74
C LEU A 65 -1.83 -21.86 2.38
N LEU A 66 -1.91 -22.95 1.60
CA LEU A 66 -1.59 -24.31 2.07
C LEU A 66 -2.34 -24.71 3.37
N GLY A 67 -3.60 -24.30 3.50
CA GLY A 67 -4.44 -24.58 4.67
C GLY A 67 -4.21 -23.65 5.87
N ILE A 68 -3.32 -22.65 5.76
CA ILE A 68 -3.03 -21.67 6.82
C ILE A 68 -3.66 -20.33 6.46
N SER A 69 -4.21 -19.63 7.47
CA SER A 69 -4.73 -18.27 7.29
C SER A 69 -3.61 -17.31 6.88
N ALA A 70 -3.81 -16.64 5.76
CA ALA A 70 -2.88 -15.70 5.16
C ALA A 70 -3.63 -14.44 4.71
N LYS A 71 -2.89 -13.50 4.13
CA LYS A 71 -3.45 -12.41 3.33
C LYS A 71 -2.78 -12.36 1.97
N GLU A 72 -3.57 -12.07 0.94
CA GLU A 72 -3.04 -11.63 -0.35
C GLU A 72 -2.83 -10.11 -0.27
N VAL A 73 -1.64 -9.67 -0.64
CA VAL A 73 -1.26 -8.26 -0.69
C VAL A 73 -0.98 -7.89 -2.14
N LYS A 74 -1.64 -6.83 -2.62
CA LYS A 74 -1.38 -6.22 -3.93
C LYS A 74 -1.00 -4.76 -3.74
N ILE A 75 0.10 -4.36 -4.36
CA ILE A 75 0.62 -2.99 -4.32
C ILE A 75 0.62 -2.44 -5.75
N VAL A 76 -0.07 -1.34 -5.95
CA VAL A 76 -0.15 -0.63 -7.24
C VAL A 76 0.52 0.72 -7.09
N TYR A 77 1.58 0.94 -7.86
CA TYR A 77 2.24 2.24 -7.98
C TYR A 77 1.75 2.95 -9.24
N GLN A 78 1.38 4.22 -9.06
CA GLN A 78 1.01 5.12 -10.14
C GLN A 78 1.96 6.30 -10.12
N GLU A 79 2.79 6.40 -11.17
CA GLU A 79 3.50 7.61 -11.50
C GLU A 79 2.63 8.40 -12.49
N GLU A 80 2.00 9.47 -12.01
CA GLU A 80 1.58 10.56 -12.91
C GLU A 80 2.86 11.25 -13.41
N ASP A 81 2.91 11.59 -14.70
CA ASP A 81 4.03 12.34 -15.26
C ASP A 81 4.24 13.59 -14.41
N ALA A 82 5.44 13.73 -13.85
CA ALA A 82 5.78 14.82 -12.95
C ALA A 82 5.48 16.15 -13.64
N ARG A 83 4.36 16.79 -13.28
CA ARG A 83 4.13 18.17 -13.68
C ARG A 83 5.16 19.00 -12.91
N PRO A 84 6.06 19.73 -13.59
CA PRO A 84 6.91 20.67 -12.89
C PRO A 84 5.99 21.66 -12.19
N TRP A 85 6.16 21.79 -10.87
CA TRP A 85 5.46 22.76 -10.06
C TRP A 85 5.66 24.15 -10.71
N ARG A 86 4.55 24.81 -11.04
CA ARG A 86 4.52 26.25 -11.36
C ARG A 86 4.32 27.04 -10.08
#